data_AF-A0A6U2L8C2-F1
#
_entry.id   AF-A0A6U2L8C2-F1
#
_cell.length_a   1.000
_cell.length_b   1.000
_cell.length_c   1.000
_cell.angle_alpha   90.00
_cell.angle_beta   90.00
_cell.angle_gamma   90.00
#
_symmetry.space_group_name_H-M   'P 1'
#
loop_
_entity.id
_entity.type
_entity.pdbx_description
1 polymer ?
#
loop_
_entity_poly.entity_id
_entity_poly.type
_entity_poly.pdbx_seq_one_letter_code
_entity_poly.pdbx_strand_id
1 'polypeptide(L)'
;ASSWTARRERYTKANKLPGPLYTLCCQLEAYADMLNQTTEEGKQLKIDIVDSKFSLGFSGFVVENSGSPNKRARFENENSVGMELADQAILLKMSYDNSAGANSSHQMNIRFQYIPALQIVTAECLENTEILDNLFPGDSGNVSPNLGDCHGTSSISTFPVKSGKPYLWLQRIAGLQFLSKSASDGDERLEPSTAAVIKQLFRRFRSQRILQNILVTFATLPPNIPIHESMQSFFQNLSSSSSCSSLLVSWNTCGDIASEGIEDMFGRSSVENTCRYFKASLKRQNVYLHLYVEICSEYPVKAPRWYIVSNEQASRSEKIALHDERLKAIQAKVNADYLELVDVENDECFDWLVAHQLCYIAHCFNVMGGSGTLPCLTSRRANICP
;
A
#
# COMPACT_ATOMS: atom_id res chain seq x y z
N ALA A 1 -28.69 25.52 -1.96
CA ALA A 1 -28.69 25.76 -0.49
C ALA A 1 -27.34 26.36 -0.12
N SER A 2 -27.30 27.45 0.65
CA SER A 2 -26.05 28.14 0.95
C SER A 2 -25.10 27.22 1.75
N SER A 3 -23.79 27.32 1.51
CA SER A 3 -22.74 26.55 2.21
C SER A 3 -22.93 26.55 3.74
N TRP A 4 -23.47 27.64 4.27
CA TRP A 4 -23.83 27.83 5.68
C TRP A 4 -24.90 26.87 6.23
N THR A 5 -25.98 26.58 5.48
CA THR A 5 -27.04 25.67 5.96
C THR A 5 -26.55 24.24 6.04
N ALA A 6 -25.78 23.79 5.03
CA ALA A 6 -25.17 22.47 5.01
C ALA A 6 -24.16 22.29 6.16
N ARG A 7 -23.38 23.33 6.47
CA ARG A 7 -22.45 23.32 7.60
C ARG A 7 -23.17 23.21 8.95
N ARG A 8 -24.26 23.95 9.14
CA ARG A 8 -25.05 23.92 10.37
C ARG A 8 -25.75 22.58 10.60
N GLU A 9 -26.27 21.96 9.54
CA GLU A 9 -26.84 20.60 9.61
C GLU A 9 -25.79 19.55 10.03
N ARG A 10 -24.56 19.66 9.51
CA ARG A 10 -23.46 18.78 9.93
C ARG A 10 -23.11 18.94 11.41
N TYR A 11 -22.99 20.17 11.92
CA TYR A 11 -22.75 20.39 13.35
C TYR A 11 -23.89 19.83 14.23
N THR A 12 -25.14 19.95 13.77
CA THR A 12 -26.29 19.40 14.51
C THR A 12 -26.22 17.87 14.57
N LYS A 13 -25.74 17.22 13.51
CA LYS A 13 -25.47 15.78 13.49
C LYS A 13 -24.25 15.40 14.33
N ALA A 14 -23.18 16.20 14.27
CA ALA A 14 -21.94 15.98 15.00
C ALA A 14 -22.14 16.01 16.53
N ASN A 15 -23.10 16.79 17.03
CA ASN A 15 -23.44 16.83 18.46
C ASN A 15 -23.92 15.48 19.03
N LYS A 16 -24.25 14.50 18.17
CA LYS A 16 -24.63 13.14 18.58
C LYS A 16 -23.45 12.16 18.58
N LEU A 17 -22.28 12.58 18.09
CA LEU A 17 -21.08 11.77 18.07
C LEU A 17 -20.48 11.62 19.48
N PRO A 18 -19.91 10.44 19.81
CA PRO A 18 -19.04 10.29 20.96
C PRO A 18 -17.88 11.29 20.93
N GLY A 19 -17.39 11.70 22.10
CA GLY A 19 -16.32 12.70 22.23
C GLY A 19 -15.13 12.52 21.27
N PRO A 20 -14.52 11.32 21.17
CA PRO A 20 -13.40 11.10 20.25
C PRO A 20 -13.77 11.25 18.77
N LEU A 21 -14.96 10.79 18.35
CA LEU A 21 -15.44 10.99 16.99
C LEU A 21 -15.79 12.46 16.74
N TYR A 22 -16.36 13.17 17.70
CA TYR A 22 -16.60 14.60 17.58
C TYR A 22 -15.30 15.37 17.35
N THR A 23 -14.26 15.11 18.15
CA THR A 23 -12.93 15.70 17.99
C THR A 23 -12.35 15.40 16.60
N LEU A 24 -12.40 14.13 16.18
CA LEU A 24 -11.95 13.72 14.85
C LEU A 24 -12.70 14.45 13.73
N CYS A 25 -14.02 14.56 13.84
CA CYS A 25 -14.86 15.26 12.87
C CYS A 25 -14.42 16.73 12.72
N CYS A 26 -14.25 17.44 13.84
CA CYS A 26 -13.81 18.83 13.82
C CYS A 26 -12.42 19.00 13.20
N GLN A 27 -11.48 18.10 13.52
CA GLN A 27 -10.13 18.10 12.96
C GLN A 27 -10.15 17.89 11.44
N LEU A 28 -10.90 16.89 10.97
CA LEU A 28 -11.04 16.58 9.54
C LEU A 28 -11.74 17.72 8.79
N GLU A 29 -12.80 18.31 9.35
CA GLU A 29 -13.51 19.43 8.73
C GLU A 29 -12.60 20.66 8.61
N ALA A 30 -11.84 21.00 9.66
CA ALA A 30 -10.89 22.11 9.63
C ALA A 30 -9.83 21.90 8.53
N TYR A 31 -9.30 20.67 8.40
CA TYR A 31 -8.33 20.36 7.36
C TYR A 31 -8.94 20.34 5.94
N ALA A 32 -10.18 19.85 5.80
CA ALA A 32 -10.89 19.88 4.52
C ALA A 32 -11.18 21.32 4.07
N ASP A 33 -11.58 22.20 4.98
CA ASP A 33 -11.77 23.62 4.71
C ASP A 33 -10.46 24.30 4.25
N MET A 34 -9.33 23.93 4.85
CA MET A 34 -8.00 24.40 4.44
C MET A 34 -7.62 23.87 3.04
N LEU A 35 -7.83 22.58 2.79
CA LEU A 35 -7.53 21.96 1.49
C LEU A 35 -8.33 22.58 0.35
N ASN A 36 -9.61 22.90 0.59
CA ASN A 36 -10.45 23.56 -0.41
C ASN A 36 -10.01 25.01 -0.71
N GLN A 37 -9.21 25.63 0.16
CA GLN A 37 -8.65 26.96 -0.05
C GLN A 37 -7.28 26.91 -0.75
N THR A 38 -6.51 25.84 -0.53
CA THR A 38 -5.25 25.60 -1.24
C THR A 38 -5.53 25.04 -2.63
N THR A 39 -4.90 25.59 -3.66
CA THR A 39 -4.97 25.12 -5.05
C THR A 39 -4.19 23.80 -5.25
N GLU A 40 -4.34 22.84 -4.35
CA GLU A 40 -3.85 21.48 -4.56
C GLU A 40 -4.80 20.78 -5.53
N GLU A 41 -4.58 21.05 -6.82
CA GLU A 41 -5.45 20.60 -7.91
C GLU A 41 -5.77 19.10 -7.81
N GLY A 42 -7.06 18.77 -7.92
CA GLY A 42 -7.55 17.39 -7.98
C GLY A 42 -7.77 16.66 -6.65
N LYS A 43 -7.33 17.19 -5.49
CA LYS A 43 -7.60 16.57 -4.18
C LYS A 43 -8.89 17.13 -3.56
N GLN A 44 -9.84 16.26 -3.22
CA GLN A 44 -11.04 16.67 -2.50
C GLN A 44 -11.34 15.73 -1.33
N LEU A 45 -11.80 16.33 -0.22
CA LEU A 45 -12.27 15.65 0.97
C LEU A 45 -13.73 16.00 1.25
N LYS A 46 -14.52 14.97 1.56
CA LYS A 46 -15.88 15.13 2.05
C LYS A 46 -16.10 14.24 3.27
N ILE A 47 -16.77 14.80 4.27
CA ILE A 47 -17.03 14.12 5.54
C ILE A 47 -18.54 13.97 5.71
N ASP A 48 -18.99 12.73 5.91
CA ASP A 48 -20.38 12.38 6.17
C ASP A 48 -20.49 11.67 7.53
N ILE A 49 -21.54 11.95 8.30
CA ILE A 49 -21.87 11.22 9.53
C ILE A 49 -22.91 10.16 9.18
N VAL A 50 -22.62 8.91 9.53
CA VAL A 50 -23.41 7.72 9.15
C VAL A 50 -23.73 6.87 10.38
N ASP A 51 -24.73 6.00 10.28
CA ASP A 51 -25.02 5.03 11.35
C ASP A 51 -24.01 3.87 11.29
N SER A 52 -23.41 3.52 12.43
CA SER A 52 -22.38 2.48 12.53
C SER A 52 -22.89 1.08 12.17
N LYS A 53 -24.19 0.85 12.30
CA LYS A 53 -24.86 -0.43 11.99
C LYS A 53 -25.23 -0.55 10.51
N PHE A 54 -25.04 0.50 9.71
CA PHE A 54 -25.34 0.47 8.29
C PHE A 54 -24.13 -0.06 7.51
N SER A 55 -24.17 -1.35 7.16
CA SER A 55 -23.26 -1.88 6.14
C SER A 55 -23.65 -1.28 4.78
N LEU A 56 -22.79 -0.45 4.20
CA LEU A 56 -22.88 -0.13 2.77
C LEU A 56 -22.70 -1.44 2.01
N GLY A 57 -23.80 -1.98 1.47
CA GLY A 57 -23.83 -3.28 0.82
C GLY A 57 -22.85 -3.33 -0.35
N PHE A 58 -21.85 -4.22 -0.25
CA PHE A 58 -21.08 -4.64 -1.41
C PHE A 58 -21.69 -5.93 -1.96
N SER A 59 -22.27 -5.87 -3.16
CA SER A 59 -22.67 -7.04 -3.93
C SER A 59 -21.44 -7.60 -4.64
N GLY A 60 -20.94 -8.76 -4.22
CA GLY A 60 -19.91 -9.47 -4.99
C GLY A 60 -19.04 -10.41 -4.18
N PHE A 61 -19.59 -11.57 -3.78
CA PHE A 61 -19.00 -12.90 -4.00
C PHE A 61 -20.00 -13.93 -3.45
N VAL A 62 -20.86 -14.43 -4.33
CA VAL A 62 -21.64 -15.64 -4.03
C VAL A 62 -20.70 -16.81 -4.31
N VAL A 63 -20.11 -17.37 -3.26
CA VAL A 63 -19.67 -18.76 -3.31
C VAL A 63 -20.95 -19.58 -3.18
N GLU A 64 -21.50 -20.00 -4.31
CA GLU A 64 -22.59 -20.98 -4.34
C GLU A 64 -22.02 -22.29 -3.80
N ASN A 65 -22.31 -22.58 -2.53
CA ASN A 65 -22.22 -23.94 -2.02
C ASN A 65 -23.66 -24.44 -1.87
N SER A 66 -24.11 -25.21 -2.85
CA SER A 66 -25.43 -25.81 -2.90
C SER A 66 -25.50 -27.00 -1.94
N GLY A 67 -26.01 -26.75 -0.73
CA GLY A 67 -26.43 -27.76 0.23
C GLY A 67 -27.76 -27.36 0.87
N SER A 68 -28.78 -28.22 0.69
CA SER A 68 -30.20 -28.02 0.99
C SER A 68 -30.55 -27.61 2.44
N PRO A 69 -31.79 -27.09 2.66
CA PRO A 69 -32.13 -26.27 3.82
C PRO A 69 -32.62 -27.14 4.98
N ASN A 70 -32.17 -26.87 6.21
CA ASN A 70 -33.03 -27.06 7.37
C ASN A 70 -32.51 -26.39 8.66
N LYS A 71 -33.46 -25.70 9.30
CA LYS A 71 -33.59 -25.37 10.73
C LYS A 71 -32.68 -24.27 11.31
N ARG A 72 -33.37 -23.13 11.57
CA ARG A 72 -33.08 -22.13 12.60
C ARG A 72 -32.48 -22.78 13.85
N ALA A 73 -31.21 -22.51 14.12
CA ALA A 73 -30.62 -22.62 15.44
C ALA A 73 -29.97 -21.26 15.76
N ARG A 74 -30.60 -20.57 16.72
CA ARG A 74 -30.12 -19.34 17.32
C ARG A 74 -28.94 -19.73 18.23
N PHE A 75 -27.73 -19.66 17.71
CA PHE A 75 -26.52 -19.67 18.53
C PHE A 75 -26.19 -18.21 18.84
N GLU A 76 -26.73 -17.72 19.96
CA GLU A 76 -26.19 -16.53 20.62
C GLU A 76 -24.83 -16.94 21.19
N ASN A 77 -23.76 -16.40 20.61
CA ASN A 77 -22.39 -16.66 21.03
C ASN A 77 -22.11 -15.75 22.25
N GLU A 78 -22.14 -16.32 23.45
CA GLU A 78 -22.03 -15.62 24.75
C GLU A 78 -20.67 -14.95 25.03
N ASN A 79 -19.78 -14.82 24.04
CA ASN A 79 -18.46 -14.19 24.19
C ASN A 79 -18.35 -12.75 23.63
N SER A 80 -19.46 -12.09 23.26
CA SER A 80 -19.43 -10.71 22.72
C SER A 80 -19.76 -9.60 23.74
N VAL A 81 -19.61 -9.88 25.04
CA VAL A 81 -19.88 -8.89 26.09
C VAL A 81 -18.76 -7.85 26.08
N GLY A 82 -18.99 -6.71 25.41
CA GLY A 82 -18.11 -5.54 25.51
C GLY A 82 -17.61 -4.95 24.19
N MET A 83 -18.05 -5.40 23.02
CA MET A 83 -17.63 -4.83 21.72
C MET A 83 -18.77 -4.20 20.93
N GLU A 84 -19.68 -3.51 21.62
CA GLU A 84 -20.71 -2.72 20.94
C GLU A 84 -20.11 -1.44 20.37
N LEU A 85 -20.40 -1.18 19.09
CA LEU A 85 -20.04 0.07 18.43
C LEU A 85 -21.00 1.18 18.86
N ALA A 86 -20.48 2.40 18.99
CA ALA A 86 -21.32 3.58 19.09
C ALA A 86 -22.30 3.66 17.90
N ASP A 87 -23.48 4.23 18.09
CA ASP A 87 -24.52 4.23 17.05
C ASP A 87 -24.12 5.01 15.78
N GLN A 88 -23.21 5.97 15.90
CA GLN A 88 -22.74 6.81 14.80
C GLN A 88 -21.25 6.60 14.49
N ALA A 89 -20.92 6.75 13.21
CA ALA A 89 -19.60 6.66 12.62
C ALA A 89 -19.34 7.85 11.69
N ILE A 90 -18.07 8.08 11.38
CA ILE A 90 -17.64 9.09 10.41
C ILE A 90 -17.21 8.40 9.13
N LEU A 91 -17.67 8.90 7.99
CA LEU A 91 -17.25 8.45 6.68
C LEU A 91 -16.46 9.58 6.01
N LEU A 92 -15.15 9.38 5.88
CA LEU A 92 -14.25 10.22 5.12
C LEU A 92 -14.20 9.73 3.68
N LYS A 93 -14.63 10.57 2.75
CA LYS A 93 -14.57 10.34 1.31
C LYS A 93 -13.44 11.17 0.74
N MET A 94 -12.49 10.50 0.13
CA MET A 94 -11.33 11.13 -0.51
C MET A 94 -11.47 10.93 -2.02
N SER A 95 -11.36 12.00 -2.79
CA SER A 95 -11.25 11.92 -4.25
C SER A 95 -9.94 12.51 -4.73
N TYR A 96 -9.39 11.88 -5.76
CA TYR A 96 -8.17 12.31 -6.43
C TYR A 96 -8.41 12.28 -7.95
N ASP A 97 -8.45 13.47 -8.56
CA ASP A 97 -8.48 13.62 -10.01
C ASP A 97 -7.05 13.77 -10.51
N ASN A 98 -6.56 12.74 -11.21
CA ASN A 98 -5.30 12.84 -11.94
C ASN A 98 -5.60 13.54 -13.27
N SER A 99 -4.99 14.68 -13.56
CA SER A 99 -5.27 15.54 -14.71
C SER A 99 -4.91 14.95 -16.10
N ALA A 100 -4.76 13.62 -16.19
CA ALA A 100 -4.52 12.88 -17.43
C ALA A 100 -5.79 12.13 -17.92
N GLY A 101 -6.79 12.88 -18.36
CA GLY A 101 -7.66 12.46 -19.48
C GLY A 101 -8.67 11.32 -19.32
N ALA A 102 -8.97 10.80 -18.12
CA ALA A 102 -10.04 9.80 -17.94
C ALA A 102 -11.11 10.25 -16.92
N ASN A 103 -12.37 10.28 -17.36
CA ASN A 103 -13.56 10.75 -16.63
C ASN A 103 -13.99 9.88 -15.42
N SER A 104 -13.07 9.23 -14.71
CA SER A 104 -13.39 8.47 -13.50
C SER A 104 -12.73 9.12 -12.29
N SER A 105 -13.47 9.97 -11.58
CA SER A 105 -13.03 10.44 -10.27
C SER A 105 -12.89 9.23 -9.34
N HIS A 106 -11.65 8.93 -8.97
CA HIS A 106 -11.37 7.81 -8.08
C HIS A 106 -11.65 8.23 -6.65
N GLN A 107 -12.45 7.42 -5.94
CA GLN A 107 -12.82 7.66 -4.55
C GLN A 107 -12.30 6.55 -3.64
N MET A 108 -11.84 6.93 -2.45
CA MET A 108 -11.59 6.06 -1.32
C MET A 108 -12.51 6.47 -0.17
N ASN A 109 -13.13 5.49 0.47
CA ASN A 109 -14.02 5.70 1.59
C ASN A 109 -13.45 5.05 2.85
N ILE A 110 -13.09 5.87 3.83
CA ILE A 110 -12.59 5.43 5.13
C ILE A 110 -13.68 5.66 6.17
N ARG A 111 -14.09 4.59 6.85
CA ARG A 111 -15.04 4.65 7.96
C ARG A 111 -14.28 4.64 9.28
N PHE A 112 -14.60 5.61 10.13
CA PHE A 112 -14.13 5.69 11.51
C PHE A 112 -15.26 5.33 12.47
N GLN A 113 -15.01 4.41 13.39
CA GLN A 113 -15.98 3.95 14.37
C GLN A 113 -15.39 4.07 15.78
N TYR A 114 -16.24 4.00 16.80
CA TYR A 114 -15.82 4.08 18.20
C TYR A 114 -16.42 2.92 18.99
N ILE A 115 -15.58 2.31 19.82
CA ILE A 115 -15.96 1.23 20.74
C ILE A 115 -15.91 1.81 22.16
N PRO A 116 -17.06 2.21 22.75
CA PRO A 116 -17.09 2.91 24.03
C PRO A 116 -16.49 2.12 25.18
N ALA A 117 -16.70 0.81 25.19
CA ALA A 117 -16.20 -0.07 26.24
C ALA A 117 -14.66 -0.13 26.29
N LEU A 118 -13.99 -0.02 25.13
CA LEU A 118 -12.53 -0.02 25.02
C LEU A 118 -11.95 1.39 24.98
N GLN A 119 -12.79 2.41 24.78
CA GLN A 119 -12.38 3.79 24.53
C GLN A 119 -11.42 3.92 23.35
N ILE A 120 -11.67 3.14 22.28
CA ILE A 120 -10.81 3.06 21.10
C ILE A 120 -11.60 3.51 19.86
N VAL A 121 -10.94 4.28 19.00
CA VAL A 121 -11.42 4.59 17.65
C VAL A 121 -10.82 3.58 16.67
N THR A 122 -11.59 3.09 15.72
CA THR A 122 -11.12 2.15 14.69
C THR A 122 -11.33 2.74 13.31
N ALA A 123 -10.53 2.31 12.34
CA ALA A 123 -10.70 2.65 10.94
C ALA A 123 -10.76 1.42 10.05
N GLU A 124 -11.62 1.48 9.04
CA GLU A 124 -11.63 0.56 7.91
C GLU A 124 -11.74 1.34 6.61
N CYS A 125 -10.99 0.92 5.60
CA CYS A 125 -11.22 1.37 4.22
C CYS A 125 -12.18 0.38 3.57
N LEU A 126 -13.26 0.90 2.97
CA LEU A 126 -14.35 0.07 2.45
C LEU A 126 -13.95 -0.67 1.17
N GLU A 127 -12.99 -0.12 0.41
CA GLU A 127 -12.50 -0.73 -0.83
C GLU A 127 -11.32 -1.69 -0.63
N ASN A 128 -10.47 -1.44 0.36
CA ASN A 128 -9.27 -2.24 0.64
C ASN A 128 -8.81 -2.04 2.09
N THR A 129 -8.99 -3.04 2.95
CA THR A 129 -8.67 -2.97 4.38
C THR A 129 -7.19 -2.75 4.69
N GLU A 130 -6.29 -3.23 3.83
CA GLU A 130 -4.83 -3.18 4.03
C GLU A 130 -4.22 -1.83 3.65
N ILE A 131 -4.98 -0.93 3.00
CA ILE A 131 -4.45 0.35 2.54
C ILE A 131 -4.02 1.27 3.68
N LEU A 132 -4.61 1.07 4.87
CA LEU A 132 -4.34 1.86 6.07
C LEU A 132 -3.21 1.26 6.92
N ASP A 133 -2.80 0.03 6.63
CA ASP A 133 -1.75 -0.68 7.36
C ASP A 133 -0.41 0.03 7.16
N ASN A 134 0.30 0.22 8.27
CA ASN A 134 1.61 0.86 8.29
C ASN A 134 1.60 2.21 7.53
N LEU A 135 0.52 2.99 7.70
CA LEU A 135 0.49 4.38 7.24
C LEU A 135 1.64 5.18 7.88
N PHE A 136 1.97 4.81 9.11
CA PHE A 136 3.19 5.18 9.82
C PHE A 136 3.96 3.91 10.21
N PRO A 137 5.30 3.96 10.30
CA PRO A 137 6.11 2.77 10.59
C PRO A 137 5.68 2.05 11.86
N GLY A 138 5.46 0.74 11.76
CA GLY A 138 5.10 -0.14 12.87
C GLY A 138 3.64 -0.05 13.35
N ASP A 139 2.80 0.76 12.71
CA ASP A 139 1.37 0.89 13.05
C ASP A 139 0.49 0.06 12.12
N SER A 140 0.49 -1.26 12.34
CA SER A 140 -0.29 -2.22 11.55
C SER A 140 -1.78 -2.26 11.92
N GLY A 141 -2.15 -1.64 13.04
CA GLY A 141 -3.51 -1.71 13.59
C GLY A 141 -3.92 -3.09 14.09
N ASN A 142 -3.00 -4.05 14.25
CA ASN A 142 -3.33 -5.40 14.75
C ASN A 142 -3.22 -5.53 16.28
N VAL A 143 -2.63 -4.54 16.95
CA VAL A 143 -2.36 -4.51 18.39
C VAL A 143 -3.22 -3.44 19.05
N SER A 144 -3.86 -3.75 20.19
CA SER A 144 -4.61 -2.76 20.95
C SER A 144 -3.68 -1.64 21.45
N PRO A 145 -4.02 -0.35 21.25
CA PRO A 145 -3.26 0.77 21.78
C PRO A 145 -3.37 0.90 23.31
N ASN A 146 -4.40 0.29 23.93
CA ASN A 146 -4.60 0.36 25.37
C ASN A 146 -3.87 -0.78 26.09
N LEU A 147 -2.92 -0.43 26.96
CA LEU A 147 -2.20 -1.42 27.79
C LEU A 147 -3.10 -2.05 28.86
N GLY A 148 -4.20 -1.38 29.24
CA GLY A 148 -5.19 -1.94 30.17
C GLY A 148 -5.76 -3.28 29.69
N ASP A 149 -5.85 -3.48 28.38
CA ASP A 149 -6.38 -4.71 27.77
C ASP A 149 -5.41 -5.90 27.88
N CYS A 150 -4.11 -5.66 28.08
CA CYS A 150 -3.08 -6.71 28.09
C CYS A 150 -2.76 -7.29 29.47
N HIS A 151 -3.37 -6.78 30.55
CA HIS A 151 -3.12 -7.26 31.91
C HIS A 151 -3.94 -8.51 32.30
N GLY A 152 -4.83 -9.00 31.43
CA GLY A 152 -5.68 -10.18 31.68
C GLY A 152 -5.38 -11.42 30.83
N THR A 153 -4.62 -11.29 29.73
CA THR A 153 -4.35 -12.41 28.81
C THR A 153 -2.89 -12.36 28.36
N SER A 154 -2.12 -13.38 28.75
CA SER A 154 -0.70 -13.56 28.40
C SER A 154 -0.46 -13.92 26.92
N SER A 155 -1.41 -13.60 26.05
CA SER A 155 -1.37 -13.81 24.61
C SER A 155 -1.73 -12.49 23.95
N ILE A 156 -0.85 -11.97 23.08
CA ILE A 156 -1.11 -10.82 22.20
C ILE A 156 -2.46 -11.05 21.52
N SER A 157 -3.52 -10.46 22.07
CA SER A 157 -4.87 -10.63 21.54
C SER A 157 -4.95 -9.80 20.27
N THR A 158 -4.90 -10.46 19.11
CA THR A 158 -5.19 -9.83 17.83
C THR A 158 -6.53 -9.10 17.93
N PHE A 159 -6.52 -7.79 17.64
CA PHE A 159 -7.74 -7.00 17.73
C PHE A 159 -8.78 -7.54 16.72
N PRO A 160 -10.06 -7.66 17.10
CA PRO A 160 -11.05 -8.27 16.24
C PRO A 160 -11.32 -7.43 14.99
N VAL A 161 -11.12 -8.05 13.83
CA VAL A 161 -11.14 -7.42 12.50
C VAL A 161 -12.50 -6.84 12.11
N LYS A 162 -13.61 -7.32 12.72
CA LYS A 162 -14.99 -6.98 12.31
C LYS A 162 -15.39 -5.52 12.54
N SER A 163 -14.62 -4.76 13.33
CA SER A 163 -14.93 -3.39 13.71
C SER A 163 -13.89 -2.39 13.20
N GLY A 164 -13.10 -2.77 12.19
CA GLY A 164 -11.94 -2.00 11.74
C GLY A 164 -10.74 -2.13 12.69
N LYS A 165 -9.64 -1.47 12.32
CA LYS A 165 -8.35 -1.59 13.00
C LYS A 165 -8.06 -0.37 13.89
N PRO A 166 -7.56 -0.56 15.13
CA PRO A 166 -7.26 0.51 16.08
C PRO A 166 -5.86 1.11 15.86
N TYR A 167 -5.68 1.85 14.78
CA TYR A 167 -4.38 2.48 14.51
C TYR A 167 -3.99 3.51 15.59
N LEU A 168 -2.71 3.59 15.91
CA LEU A 168 -2.16 4.58 16.85
C LEU A 168 -2.31 6.00 16.31
N TRP A 169 -2.03 6.22 15.03
CA TRP A 169 -2.20 7.55 14.41
C TRP A 169 -3.63 8.06 14.54
N LEU A 170 -4.61 7.15 14.47
CA LEU A 170 -6.03 7.48 14.56
C LEU A 170 -6.43 7.90 15.96
N GLN A 171 -5.93 7.19 16.98
CA GLN A 171 -6.18 7.56 18.37
C GLN A 171 -5.75 9.01 18.63
N ARG A 172 -4.53 9.34 18.18
CA ARG A 172 -3.93 10.67 18.38
C ARG A 172 -4.77 11.78 17.75
N ILE A 173 -5.15 11.66 16.48
CA ILE A 173 -5.96 12.70 15.83
C ILE A 173 -7.41 12.76 16.33
N ALA A 174 -7.89 11.70 16.98
CA ALA A 174 -9.17 11.68 17.70
C ALA A 174 -9.08 12.26 19.12
N GLY A 175 -7.90 12.69 19.57
CA GLY A 175 -7.67 13.24 20.91
C GLY A 175 -7.56 12.19 22.02
N LEU A 176 -7.33 10.93 21.65
CA LEU A 176 -7.07 9.84 22.60
C LEU A 176 -5.57 9.65 22.78
N GLN A 177 -5.11 9.69 24.02
CA GLN A 177 -3.70 9.49 24.37
C GLN A 177 -3.58 8.27 25.29
N PHE A 178 -2.80 7.28 24.84
CA PHE A 178 -2.50 6.08 25.59
C PHE A 178 -1.05 6.16 26.11
N LEU A 179 -0.81 5.68 27.32
CA LEU A 179 0.54 5.62 27.89
C LEU A 179 1.39 4.59 27.14
N SER A 180 2.57 5.00 26.67
CA SER A 180 3.54 4.09 26.03
C SER A 180 4.17 3.15 27.07
N LYS A 181 4.49 1.91 26.67
CA LYS A 181 5.20 0.92 27.51
C LYS A 181 6.64 1.34 27.87
N SER A 182 7.23 2.28 27.15
CA SER A 182 8.64 2.64 27.28
C SER A 182 8.82 4.15 27.37
N ALA A 183 8.75 4.70 28.58
CA ALA A 183 9.24 6.06 28.86
C ALA A 183 10.79 6.18 28.74
N SER A 184 11.48 5.06 28.48
CA SER A 184 12.95 4.96 28.39
C SER A 184 13.49 4.81 26.96
N ASP A 185 12.62 4.70 25.96
CA ASP A 185 13.05 4.63 24.56
C ASP A 185 12.83 6.03 23.98
N GLY A 186 13.92 6.72 23.65
CA GLY A 186 13.92 8.09 23.10
C GLY A 186 13.31 8.20 21.70
N ASP A 187 12.40 7.30 21.36
CA ASP A 187 11.58 7.31 20.15
C ASP A 187 10.47 8.36 20.36
N GLU A 188 10.87 9.64 20.40
CA GLU A 188 9.97 10.79 20.20
C GLU A 188 9.38 10.69 18.80
N ARG A 189 8.50 9.71 18.57
CA ARG A 189 7.72 9.58 17.35
C ARG A 189 6.82 10.79 17.28
N LEU A 190 7.27 11.81 16.55
CA LEU A 190 6.52 13.01 16.17
C LEU A 190 5.04 12.65 16.06
N GLU A 191 4.23 13.25 16.94
CA GLU A 191 2.80 12.98 16.94
C GLU A 191 2.22 13.39 15.58
N PRO A 192 1.63 12.44 14.82
CA PRO A 192 1.13 12.76 13.49
C PRO A 192 -0.02 13.75 13.63
N SER A 193 0.15 14.93 13.03
CA SER A 193 -0.94 15.90 12.91
C SER A 193 -1.99 15.40 11.91
N THR A 194 -3.22 15.90 12.01
CA THR A 194 -4.28 15.65 11.01
C THR A 194 -3.78 15.92 9.59
N ALA A 195 -2.97 16.97 9.40
CA ALA A 195 -2.36 17.30 8.13
C ALA A 195 -1.41 16.20 7.62
N ALA A 196 -0.53 15.70 8.48
CA ALA A 196 0.39 14.63 8.13
C ALA A 196 -0.35 13.34 7.76
N VAL A 197 -1.36 12.95 8.56
CA VAL A 197 -2.20 11.77 8.30
C VAL A 197 -2.87 11.88 6.93
N ILE A 198 -3.55 13.00 6.66
CA ILE A 198 -4.28 13.17 5.41
C ILE A 198 -3.35 13.21 4.20
N LYS A 199 -2.17 13.86 4.32
CA LYS A 199 -1.14 13.83 3.27
C LYS A 199 -0.69 12.39 2.99
N GLN A 200 -0.42 11.59 4.02
CA GLN A 200 -0.03 10.18 3.84
C GLN A 200 -1.16 9.34 3.24
N LEU A 201 -2.42 9.56 3.64
CA LEU A 201 -3.56 8.87 3.04
C LEU A 201 -3.69 9.17 1.54
N PHE A 202 -3.54 10.43 1.12
CA PHE A 202 -3.53 10.76 -0.31
C PHE A 202 -2.36 10.13 -1.06
N ARG A 203 -1.14 10.18 -0.49
CA ARG A 203 0.03 9.52 -1.08
C ARG A 203 -0.19 8.02 -1.25
N ARG A 204 -0.69 7.35 -0.21
CA ARG A 204 -0.99 5.91 -0.24
C ARG A 204 -2.14 5.59 -1.19
N PHE A 205 -3.17 6.42 -1.29
CA PHE A 205 -4.25 6.23 -2.26
C PHE A 205 -3.74 6.25 -3.69
N ARG A 206 -2.99 7.31 -4.01
CA ARG A 206 -2.39 7.57 -5.31
C ARG A 206 -1.43 6.45 -5.71
N SER A 207 -0.52 6.07 -4.81
CA SER A 207 0.45 5.01 -5.06
C SER A 207 -0.19 3.65 -5.31
N GLN A 208 -1.19 3.27 -4.51
CA GLN A 208 -1.86 1.98 -4.67
C GLN A 208 -2.69 1.92 -5.97
N ARG A 209 -3.25 3.05 -6.41
CA ARG A 209 -3.95 3.15 -7.70
C ARG A 209 -2.99 3.01 -8.87
N ILE A 210 -1.87 3.74 -8.84
CA ILE A 210 -0.85 3.66 -9.89
C ILE A 210 -0.26 2.24 -9.92
N LEU A 211 0.06 1.66 -8.76
CA LEU A 211 0.51 0.28 -8.65
C LEU A 211 -0.50 -0.69 -9.25
N GLN A 212 -1.79 -0.56 -8.92
CA GLN A 212 -2.84 -1.42 -9.47
C GLN A 212 -2.90 -1.31 -11.00
N ASN A 213 -2.82 -0.10 -11.56
CA ASN A 213 -2.79 0.11 -13.00
C ASN A 213 -1.56 -0.54 -13.64
N ILE A 214 -0.38 -0.38 -13.05
CA ILE A 214 0.86 -1.02 -13.51
C ILE A 214 0.73 -2.55 -13.50
N LEU A 215 0.21 -3.13 -12.41
CA LEU A 215 0.01 -4.58 -12.28
C LEU A 215 -0.98 -5.12 -13.32
N VAL A 216 -2.06 -4.38 -13.60
CA VAL A 216 -3.00 -4.70 -14.69
C VAL A 216 -2.30 -4.65 -16.04
N THR A 217 -1.48 -3.61 -16.28
CA THR A 217 -0.68 -3.52 -17.51
C THR A 217 0.26 -4.72 -17.64
N PHE A 218 0.96 -5.14 -16.59
CA PHE A 218 1.85 -6.31 -16.65
C PHE A 218 1.12 -7.62 -17.00
N ALA A 219 -0.15 -7.75 -16.60
CA ALA A 219 -0.98 -8.88 -16.96
C ALA A 219 -1.43 -8.86 -18.44
N THR A 220 -1.42 -7.69 -19.12
CA THR A 220 -1.68 -7.60 -20.56
C THR A 220 -0.42 -7.94 -21.35
N LEU A 221 -0.33 -9.15 -21.88
CA LEU A 221 0.89 -9.65 -22.53
C LEU A 221 0.84 -9.51 -24.07
N PRO A 222 1.90 -9.02 -24.75
CA PRO A 222 3.08 -8.37 -24.17
C PRO A 222 2.75 -6.95 -23.70
N PRO A 223 3.20 -6.53 -22.50
CA PRO A 223 2.86 -5.22 -21.98
C PRO A 223 3.78 -4.16 -22.58
N ASN A 224 3.22 -2.97 -22.81
CA ASN A 224 4.04 -1.77 -22.87
C ASN A 224 4.28 -1.30 -21.42
N ILE A 225 5.47 -1.57 -20.86
CA ILE A 225 5.79 -1.21 -19.48
C ILE A 225 5.74 0.31 -19.37
N PRO A 226 4.85 0.89 -18.55
CA PRO A 226 4.65 2.32 -18.54
C PRO A 226 5.75 3.01 -17.72
N ILE A 227 6.14 4.20 -18.15
CA ILE A 227 7.22 4.99 -17.56
C ILE A 227 6.68 6.38 -17.23
N HIS A 228 6.88 6.81 -15.98
CA HIS A 228 6.59 8.17 -15.55
C HIS A 228 7.23 9.23 -16.45
N GLU A 229 6.53 10.34 -16.71
CA GLU A 229 6.97 11.40 -17.64
C GLU A 229 8.37 11.91 -17.35
N SER A 230 8.69 12.21 -16.08
CA SER A 230 10.02 12.71 -15.68
C SER A 230 11.18 11.74 -15.95
N MET A 231 10.89 10.45 -16.16
CA MET A 231 11.90 9.41 -16.39
C MET A 231 11.95 8.93 -17.84
N GLN A 232 11.13 9.45 -18.74
CA GLN A 232 11.08 9.01 -20.14
C GLN A 232 12.43 9.15 -20.85
N SER A 233 13.07 10.33 -20.74
CA SER A 233 14.35 10.61 -21.39
C SER A 233 15.46 9.66 -20.91
N PHE A 234 15.49 9.34 -19.62
CA PHE A 234 16.42 8.40 -19.04
C PHE A 234 16.28 6.99 -19.63
N PHE A 235 15.06 6.45 -19.68
CA PHE A 235 14.83 5.10 -20.22
C PHE A 235 14.95 5.02 -21.74
N GLN A 236 14.68 6.11 -22.47
CA GLN A 236 14.94 6.20 -23.92
C GLN A 236 16.44 6.13 -24.24
N ASN A 237 17.27 6.83 -23.45
CA ASN A 237 18.73 6.79 -23.60
C ASN A 237 19.30 5.40 -23.30
N LEU A 238 18.77 4.71 -22.28
CA LEU A 238 19.13 3.32 -22.00
C LEU A 238 18.77 2.42 -23.19
N SER A 239 17.52 2.49 -23.67
CA SER A 239 17.03 1.64 -24.76
C SER A 239 17.82 1.80 -26.07
N SER A 240 18.29 3.02 -26.35
CA SER A 240 19.11 3.32 -27.53
C SER A 240 20.47 2.63 -27.53
N SER A 241 20.94 2.15 -26.37
CA SER A 241 22.25 1.50 -26.21
C SER A 241 22.23 -0.01 -26.44
N SER A 242 21.06 -0.61 -26.73
CA SER A 242 20.91 -2.07 -26.89
C SER A 242 20.32 -2.45 -28.25
N SER A 243 20.97 -3.34 -28.99
CA SER A 243 20.48 -3.88 -30.27
C SER A 243 19.43 -4.99 -30.14
N CYS A 244 19.09 -5.40 -28.92
CA CYS A 244 18.12 -6.45 -28.62
C CYS A 244 17.03 -5.93 -27.69
N SER A 245 15.80 -6.42 -27.88
CA SER A 245 14.67 -6.11 -27.02
C SER A 245 14.14 -7.39 -26.36
N SER A 246 14.01 -7.35 -25.04
CA SER A 246 13.41 -8.38 -24.21
C SER A 246 11.95 -8.04 -23.97
N LEU A 247 11.08 -9.05 -24.01
CA LEU A 247 9.64 -8.89 -23.78
C LEU A 247 9.25 -9.57 -22.48
N LEU A 248 8.37 -8.93 -21.70
CA LEU A 248 7.69 -9.62 -20.61
C LEU A 248 6.67 -10.59 -21.21
N VAL A 249 6.88 -11.89 -20.96
CA VAL A 249 6.06 -12.98 -21.51
C VAL A 249 5.18 -13.67 -20.47
N SER A 250 5.42 -13.41 -19.18
CA SER A 250 4.54 -13.89 -18.11
C SER A 250 4.59 -12.96 -16.90
N TRP A 251 3.45 -12.73 -16.27
CA TRP A 251 3.32 -12.06 -14.99
C TRP A 251 2.22 -12.77 -14.18
N ASN A 252 2.57 -13.42 -13.07
CA ASN A 252 1.64 -14.20 -12.27
C ASN A 252 1.79 -13.90 -10.79
N THR A 253 0.69 -13.89 -10.05
CA THR A 253 0.72 -13.87 -8.58
C THR A 253 1.22 -15.22 -8.08
N CYS A 254 2.14 -15.21 -7.12
CA CYS A 254 2.59 -16.45 -6.46
C CYS A 254 1.53 -16.88 -5.45
N GLY A 255 1.13 -18.14 -5.50
CA GLY A 255 0.03 -18.65 -4.67
C GLY A 255 0.49 -19.10 -3.29
N ASP A 256 1.41 -20.07 -3.25
CA ASP A 256 1.93 -20.65 -2.01
C ASP A 256 3.44 -20.37 -1.90
N ILE A 257 3.76 -19.44 -1.00
CA ILE A 257 5.11 -18.93 -0.70
C ILE A 257 6.07 -20.08 -0.33
N ALA A 258 5.57 -21.10 0.38
CA ALA A 258 6.38 -22.22 0.83
C ALA A 258 6.71 -23.17 -0.33
N SER A 259 5.72 -23.51 -1.16
CA SER A 259 5.92 -24.41 -2.30
C SER A 259 6.86 -23.84 -3.39
N GLU A 260 6.92 -22.51 -3.50
CA GLU A 260 7.77 -21.81 -4.46
C GLU A 260 9.16 -21.43 -3.90
N GLY A 261 9.47 -21.79 -2.64
CA GLY A 261 10.75 -21.47 -2.00
C GLY A 261 10.99 -19.97 -1.80
N ILE A 262 9.92 -19.16 -1.78
CA ILE A 262 10.00 -17.70 -1.74
C ILE A 262 10.52 -17.21 -0.38
N GLU A 263 10.24 -17.95 0.71
CA GLU A 263 10.74 -17.63 2.05
C GLU A 263 12.28 -17.60 2.09
N ASP A 264 12.91 -18.59 1.47
CA ASP A 264 14.38 -18.69 1.36
C ASP A 264 14.95 -17.56 0.50
N MET A 265 14.27 -17.20 -0.61
CA MET A 265 14.72 -16.15 -1.54
C MET A 265 14.75 -14.76 -0.88
N PHE A 266 13.77 -14.45 -0.04
CA PHE A 266 13.61 -13.12 0.57
C PHE A 266 14.03 -13.07 2.05
N GLY A 267 14.52 -14.19 2.60
CA GLY A 267 15.08 -14.33 3.93
C GLY A 267 14.06 -14.12 5.06
N ARG A 268 12.83 -14.66 4.91
CA ARG A 268 11.75 -14.44 5.88
C ARG A 268 11.44 -15.70 6.68
N SER A 269 11.51 -15.59 8.01
CA SER A 269 10.76 -16.47 8.91
C SER A 269 9.34 -15.92 9.05
N SER A 270 8.38 -16.55 8.37
CA SER A 270 6.91 -16.45 8.57
C SER A 270 6.44 -15.55 9.73
N VAL A 271 6.13 -14.25 9.49
CA VAL A 271 5.23 -13.46 10.37
C VAL A 271 4.51 -12.29 9.66
N GLU A 272 5.14 -11.57 8.71
CA GLU A 272 4.50 -10.37 8.12
C GLU A 272 3.80 -10.66 6.79
N ASN A 273 2.54 -11.09 6.90
CA ASN A 273 1.64 -11.44 5.78
C ASN A 273 1.12 -10.21 4.99
N THR A 274 1.88 -9.12 4.92
CA THR A 274 1.48 -7.84 4.33
C THR A 274 2.07 -7.59 2.93
N CYS A 275 2.79 -8.57 2.39
CA CYS A 275 3.45 -8.44 1.09
C CYS A 275 2.87 -9.43 0.08
N ARG A 276 2.73 -8.96 -1.16
CA ARG A 276 2.31 -9.74 -2.32
C ARG A 276 3.54 -10.13 -3.13
N TYR A 277 3.53 -11.35 -3.64
CA TYR A 277 4.64 -11.89 -4.42
C TYR A 277 4.19 -12.15 -5.85
N PHE A 278 5.02 -11.76 -6.81
CA PHE A 278 4.75 -11.98 -8.23
C PHE A 278 5.94 -12.65 -8.89
N LYS A 279 5.65 -13.50 -9.87
CA LYS A 279 6.62 -14.15 -10.75
C LYS A 279 6.51 -13.55 -12.14
N ALA A 280 7.64 -13.05 -12.63
CA ALA A 280 7.78 -12.47 -13.96
C ALA A 280 8.76 -13.30 -14.80
N SER A 281 8.53 -13.38 -16.12
CA SER A 281 9.49 -13.96 -17.05
C SER A 281 9.74 -13.01 -18.21
N LEU A 282 11.00 -12.64 -18.41
CA LEU A 282 11.45 -11.91 -19.57
C LEU A 282 12.00 -12.89 -20.60
N LYS A 283 11.60 -12.73 -21.87
CA LYS A 283 12.11 -13.50 -22.99
C LYS A 283 12.95 -12.60 -23.89
N ARG A 284 14.14 -13.07 -24.24
CA ARG A 284 14.97 -12.47 -25.28
C ARG A 284 15.45 -13.58 -26.21
N GLN A 285 15.01 -13.54 -27.47
CA GLN A 285 15.24 -14.62 -28.44
C GLN A 285 14.77 -15.97 -27.86
N ASN A 286 15.69 -16.92 -27.60
CA ASN A 286 15.41 -18.21 -26.98
C ASN A 286 15.82 -18.32 -25.51
N VAL A 287 16.24 -17.22 -24.89
CA VAL A 287 16.66 -17.18 -23.49
C VAL A 287 15.56 -16.57 -22.63
N TYR A 288 15.28 -17.21 -21.50
CA TYR A 288 14.33 -16.74 -20.50
C TYR A 288 15.09 -16.30 -19.25
N LEU A 289 14.63 -15.20 -18.66
CA LEU A 289 15.04 -14.73 -17.35
C LEU A 289 13.82 -14.75 -16.44
N HIS A 290 13.87 -15.56 -15.38
CA HIS A 290 12.80 -15.66 -14.39
C HIS A 290 13.12 -14.75 -13.19
N LEU A 291 12.11 -14.05 -12.72
CA LEU A 291 12.21 -13.03 -11.70
C LEU A 291 11.08 -13.22 -10.69
N TYR A 292 11.35 -12.93 -9.44
CA TYR A 292 10.36 -12.80 -8.38
C TYR A 292 10.41 -11.37 -7.85
N VAL A 293 9.26 -10.83 -7.46
CA VAL A 293 9.18 -9.52 -6.81
C VAL A 293 8.27 -9.59 -5.60
N GLU A 294 8.74 -9.03 -4.50
CA GLU A 294 7.97 -8.77 -3.29
C GLU A 294 7.52 -7.31 -3.27
N ILE A 295 6.22 -7.08 -3.13
CA ILE A 295 5.62 -5.75 -2.98
C ILE A 295 4.84 -5.71 -1.67
N CYS A 296 5.31 -4.95 -0.70
CA CYS A 296 4.63 -4.79 0.59
C CYS A 296 3.52 -3.75 0.54
N SER A 297 2.54 -3.85 1.45
CA SER A 297 1.43 -2.89 1.59
C SER A 297 1.89 -1.44 1.76
N GLU A 298 3.11 -1.24 2.30
CA GLU A 298 3.79 0.05 2.49
C GLU A 298 4.29 0.74 1.21
N TYR A 299 4.09 0.12 0.03
CA TYR A 299 4.50 0.72 -1.24
C TYR A 299 3.94 2.15 -1.43
N PRO A 300 4.77 3.14 -1.84
CA PRO A 300 6.15 3.01 -2.33
C PRO A 300 7.20 3.33 -1.27
N VAL A 301 6.79 3.63 -0.02
CA VAL A 301 7.70 3.96 1.09
C VAL A 301 8.68 2.81 1.32
N LYS A 302 8.17 1.58 1.27
CA LYS A 302 8.99 0.38 1.18
C LYS A 302 9.11 -0.02 -0.29
N ALA A 303 10.32 0.07 -0.84
CA ALA A 303 10.61 -0.28 -2.21
C ALA A 303 10.34 -1.78 -2.49
N PRO A 304 9.88 -2.14 -3.71
CA PRO A 304 9.77 -3.53 -4.12
C PRO A 304 11.15 -4.20 -4.13
N ARG A 305 11.19 -5.46 -3.68
CA ARG A 305 12.42 -6.28 -3.69
C ARG A 305 12.35 -7.29 -4.81
N TRP A 306 13.35 -7.27 -5.69
CA TRP A 306 13.47 -8.20 -6.80
C TRP A 306 14.45 -9.32 -6.48
N TYR A 307 14.12 -10.53 -6.90
CA TYR A 307 14.99 -11.70 -6.85
C TYR A 307 15.11 -12.28 -8.26
N ILE A 308 16.34 -12.47 -8.72
CA ILE A 308 16.64 -12.90 -10.09
C ILE A 308 17.09 -14.35 -10.05
N VAL A 309 16.35 -15.23 -10.74
CA VAL A 309 16.66 -16.66 -10.75
C VAL A 309 17.61 -16.97 -11.91
N SER A 310 18.76 -17.51 -11.55
CA SER A 310 19.69 -18.12 -12.51
C SER A 310 19.14 -19.48 -12.95
N ASN A 311 19.12 -19.76 -14.26
CA ASN A 311 18.58 -21.01 -14.78
C ASN A 311 19.52 -22.19 -14.50
N GLU A 312 19.30 -22.93 -13.41
CA GLU A 312 20.10 -24.11 -13.05
C GLU A 312 19.79 -25.38 -13.87
N GLN A 313 18.67 -25.41 -14.61
CA GLN A 313 18.27 -26.58 -15.42
C GLN A 313 18.81 -26.57 -16.86
N ALA A 314 19.61 -25.56 -17.23
CA ALA A 314 20.32 -25.58 -18.51
C ALA A 314 21.40 -26.68 -18.50
N SER A 315 21.38 -27.56 -19.51
CA SER A 315 22.36 -28.63 -19.69
C SER A 315 23.81 -28.14 -19.53
N ARG A 316 24.64 -28.96 -18.86
CA ARG A 316 26.07 -28.75 -18.44
C ARG A 316 27.05 -28.13 -19.45
N SER A 317 26.67 -27.87 -20.69
CA SER A 317 27.51 -27.33 -21.77
C SER A 317 27.54 -25.80 -21.87
N GLU A 318 26.64 -25.06 -21.21
CA GLU A 318 26.65 -23.59 -21.19
C GLU A 318 26.93 -23.08 -19.76
N LYS A 319 28.20 -22.83 -19.45
CA LYS A 319 28.62 -22.38 -18.10
C LYS A 319 28.10 -20.97 -17.79
N ILE A 320 27.03 -20.94 -16.99
CA ILE A 320 26.29 -19.80 -16.43
C ILE A 320 27.01 -19.12 -15.24
N ALA A 321 28.27 -19.46 -14.92
CA ALA A 321 28.97 -18.87 -13.76
C ALA A 321 29.25 -17.35 -13.90
N LEU A 322 29.54 -16.86 -15.11
CA LEU A 322 29.73 -15.41 -15.38
C LEU A 322 28.41 -14.64 -15.43
N HIS A 323 27.30 -15.33 -15.75
CA HIS A 323 25.97 -14.74 -15.72
C HIS A 323 25.48 -14.60 -14.28
N ASP A 324 25.79 -15.55 -13.40
CA ASP A 324 25.36 -15.48 -11.99
C ASP A 324 25.89 -14.21 -11.28
N GLU A 325 27.17 -13.86 -11.43
CA GLU A 325 27.74 -12.61 -10.88
C GLU A 325 27.08 -11.35 -11.47
N ARG A 326 26.82 -11.33 -12.78
CA ARG A 326 26.13 -10.19 -13.43
C ARG A 326 24.67 -10.08 -13.00
N LEU A 327 23.97 -11.20 -12.84
CA LEU A 327 22.59 -11.23 -12.35
C LEU A 327 22.51 -10.79 -10.89
N LYS A 328 23.43 -11.24 -10.04
CA LYS A 328 23.58 -10.74 -8.66
C LYS A 328 23.89 -9.25 -8.63
N ALA A 329 24.74 -8.75 -9.52
CA ALA A 329 25.01 -7.32 -9.62
C ALA A 329 23.77 -6.51 -10.04
N ILE A 330 22.98 -7.01 -11.01
CA ILE A 330 21.72 -6.37 -11.40
C ILE A 330 20.73 -6.38 -10.23
N GLN A 331 20.58 -7.52 -9.54
CA GLN A 331 19.71 -7.65 -8.38
C GLN A 331 20.11 -6.68 -7.26
N ALA A 332 21.38 -6.68 -6.88
CA ALA A 332 21.92 -5.79 -5.85
C ALA A 332 21.64 -4.33 -6.21
N LYS A 333 21.88 -3.96 -7.47
CA LYS A 333 21.69 -2.59 -7.95
C LYS A 333 20.23 -2.16 -7.95
N VAL A 334 19.32 -2.98 -8.46
CA VAL A 334 17.87 -2.69 -8.50
C VAL A 334 17.28 -2.56 -7.10
N ASN A 335 17.82 -3.31 -6.13
CA ASN A 335 17.32 -3.32 -4.75
C ASN A 335 17.99 -2.29 -3.84
N ALA A 336 19.27 -1.94 -4.06
CA ALA A 336 20.02 -1.01 -3.21
C ALA A 336 20.05 0.42 -3.77
N ASP A 337 20.13 0.58 -5.09
CA ASP A 337 20.29 1.87 -5.77
C ASP A 337 19.01 2.29 -6.52
N TYR A 338 17.84 1.86 -6.04
CA TYR A 338 16.55 2.13 -6.67
C TYR A 338 16.21 3.63 -6.78
N LEU A 339 16.83 4.49 -5.97
CA LEU A 339 16.70 5.95 -6.04
C LEU A 339 17.19 6.52 -7.37
N GLU A 340 18.11 5.84 -8.07
CA GLU A 340 18.59 6.28 -9.39
C GLU A 340 17.55 6.00 -10.50
N LEU A 341 16.54 5.18 -10.20
CA LEU A 341 15.46 4.81 -11.12
C LEU A 341 14.23 5.69 -10.97
N VAL A 342 14.28 6.70 -10.10
CA VAL A 342 13.20 7.67 -9.89
C VAL A 342 13.73 9.09 -9.94
N ASP A 343 12.83 10.04 -10.12
CA ASP A 343 13.08 11.45 -9.93
C ASP A 343 12.81 11.80 -8.46
N VAL A 344 13.87 12.03 -7.68
CA VAL A 344 13.78 12.23 -6.23
C VAL A 344 13.10 13.56 -5.88
N GLU A 345 13.10 14.52 -6.79
CA GLU A 345 12.41 15.80 -6.62
C GLU A 345 10.89 15.67 -6.84
N ASN A 346 10.47 14.61 -7.51
CA ASN A 346 9.08 14.33 -7.80
C ASN A 346 8.55 13.12 -7.00
N ASP A 347 7.84 13.40 -5.90
CA ASP A 347 7.22 12.37 -5.04
C ASP A 347 6.30 11.43 -5.83
N GLU A 348 5.75 11.88 -6.97
CA GLU A 348 4.89 11.05 -7.81
C GLU A 348 5.63 9.97 -8.58
N CYS A 349 6.93 10.19 -8.83
CA CYS A 349 7.76 9.24 -9.55
C CYS A 349 7.92 7.92 -8.78
N PHE A 350 7.93 7.97 -7.44
CA PHE A 350 8.05 6.78 -6.58
C PHE A 350 6.91 5.78 -6.77
N ASP A 351 5.72 6.24 -7.18
CA ASP A 351 4.58 5.37 -7.43
C ASP A 351 4.78 4.44 -8.63
N TRP A 352 5.75 4.76 -9.49
CA TRP A 352 6.10 4.01 -10.70
C TRP A 352 7.30 3.09 -10.52
N LEU A 353 7.87 3.04 -9.31
CA LEU A 353 9.15 2.41 -9.03
C LEU A 353 9.22 0.94 -9.50
N VAL A 354 8.17 0.15 -9.29
CA VAL A 354 8.15 -1.26 -9.73
C VAL A 354 8.30 -1.40 -11.26
N ALA A 355 7.70 -0.48 -12.03
CA ALA A 355 7.81 -0.46 -13.49
C ALA A 355 9.20 -0.01 -13.94
N HIS A 356 9.75 1.03 -13.30
CA HIS A 356 11.11 1.49 -13.57
C HIS A 356 12.16 0.43 -13.27
N GLN A 357 12.02 -0.30 -12.15
CA GLN A 357 12.87 -1.44 -11.81
C GLN A 357 12.78 -2.54 -12.88
N LEU A 358 11.58 -2.93 -13.31
CA LEU A 358 11.41 -3.95 -14.35
C LEU A 358 12.00 -3.50 -15.70
N CYS A 359 11.78 -2.25 -16.10
CA CYS A 359 12.40 -1.66 -17.29
C CYS A 359 13.93 -1.72 -17.23
N TYR A 360 14.50 -1.38 -16.07
CA TYR A 360 15.94 -1.43 -15.87
C TYR A 360 16.49 -2.87 -15.94
N ILE A 361 15.82 -3.83 -15.29
CA ILE A 361 16.17 -5.26 -15.37
C ILE A 361 16.11 -5.74 -16.83
N ALA A 362 15.04 -5.41 -17.56
CA ALA A 362 14.89 -5.75 -18.97
C ALA A 362 16.00 -5.18 -19.84
N HIS A 363 16.37 -3.91 -19.64
CA HIS A 363 17.48 -3.28 -20.32
C HIS A 363 18.82 -3.98 -20.00
N CYS A 364 19.12 -4.25 -18.73
CA CYS A 364 20.32 -4.97 -18.34
C CYS A 364 20.35 -6.39 -18.93
N PHE A 365 19.20 -7.06 -18.97
CA PHE A 365 19.05 -8.35 -19.64
C PHE A 365 19.43 -8.24 -21.11
N ASN A 366 19.00 -7.21 -21.82
CA ASN A 366 19.35 -6.97 -23.22
C ASN A 366 20.86 -6.74 -23.44
N VAL A 367 21.52 -5.98 -22.58
CA VAL A 367 22.96 -5.71 -22.68
C VAL A 367 23.81 -6.96 -22.40
N MET A 368 23.38 -7.83 -21.49
CA MET A 368 24.13 -9.05 -21.13
C MET A 368 24.35 -10.06 -22.26
N GLY A 369 23.60 -9.96 -23.36
CA GLY A 369 23.77 -10.81 -24.55
C GLY A 369 24.72 -10.23 -25.59
N GLY A 370 25.24 -9.03 -25.36
CA GLY A 370 26.31 -8.41 -26.13
C GLY A 370 27.60 -8.27 -25.31
N SER A 371 28.65 -7.71 -25.91
CA SER A 371 29.92 -7.36 -25.24
C SER A 371 29.84 -6.12 -24.33
N GLY A 372 28.63 -5.63 -24.04
CA GLY A 372 28.41 -4.39 -23.29
C GLY A 372 28.69 -4.52 -21.79
N THR A 373 29.30 -3.49 -21.23
CA THR A 373 29.37 -3.25 -19.78
C THR A 373 27.97 -2.88 -19.24
N LEU A 374 27.66 -3.34 -18.02
CA LEU A 374 26.42 -2.95 -17.34
C LEU A 374 26.36 -1.41 -17.23
N PRO A 375 25.19 -0.79 -17.48
CA PRO A 375 25.06 0.67 -17.39
C PRO A 375 25.45 1.15 -15.99
N CYS A 376 26.47 2.01 -15.93
CA CYS A 376 26.83 2.70 -14.71
C CYS A 376 25.81 3.83 -14.48
N LEU A 377 25.19 3.86 -13.29
CA LEU A 377 24.16 4.85 -12.96
C LEU A 377 24.74 6.05 -12.19
N THR A 378 26.05 6.05 -11.91
CA THR A 378 26.75 7.02 -11.06
C THR A 378 26.76 8.45 -11.58
N SER A 379 26.31 8.70 -12.81
CA SER A 379 26.28 10.04 -13.39
C SER A 379 25.24 10.96 -12.72
N ARG A 380 24.19 10.41 -12.08
CA ARG A 380 23.17 11.24 -11.39
C ARG A 380 23.51 11.64 -9.94
N ARG A 381 24.47 10.97 -9.28
CA ARG A 381 24.90 11.35 -7.92
C ARG A 381 25.65 12.68 -7.84
N ALA A 382 26.17 13.19 -8.96
CA ALA A 382 26.96 14.44 -8.97
C ALA A 382 26.16 15.70 -8.61
N ASN A 383 24.82 15.65 -8.63
CA ASN A 383 23.95 16.78 -8.31
C ASN A 383 23.10 16.57 -7.04
N ILE A 384 23.32 15.49 -6.28
CA ILE A 384 22.58 15.17 -5.06
C ILE A 384 23.57 15.01 -3.90
N CYS A 385 24.30 16.07 -3.61
CA CYS A 385 24.86 16.38 -2.30
C CYS A 385 24.80 17.91 -2.14
N PRO A 386 24.39 18.44 -0.98
CA PRO A 386 24.28 19.87 -0.75
C PRO A 386 25.61 20.62 -0.91
#